data_AF-A0A4W3JJG2-F1
#
_entry.id   AF-A0A4W3JJG2-F1
#
_cell.length_a   1.000
_cell.length_b   1.000
_cell.length_c   1.000
_cell.angle_alpha   90.00
_cell.angle_beta   90.00
_cell.angle_gamma   90.00
#
_symmetry.space_group_name_H-M   'P 1'
#
loop_
_entity.id
_entity.type
_entity.pdbx_description
1 polymer ?
#
loop_
_entity_poly.entity_id
_entity_poly.type
_entity_poly.pdbx_seq_one_letter_code
_entity_poly.pdbx_strand_id
1 'polypeptide(L)'
;QRVQHHGDQDGGARDCESESREIWAKKIDFLLSVIGFAVDLANVWRFPYLCYRNGGGAFLIPYLFFMFIAGMPLFYMELALGQFNREGAAGVWKICPIFKGVGFTVILISLYVGFYYNVIIAWALYYLFSSFTMELPWIHCNNSWNSPNLSC
;
A
#
# COMPACT_ATOMS: atom_id res chain seq x y z
N GLN A 1 -1.29 -1.95 63.77
CA GLN A 1 -0.47 -0.73 63.98
C GLN A 1 0.99 -1.09 63.70
N ARG A 2 1.73 -0.18 63.03
CA ARG A 2 3.16 -0.25 62.61
C ARG A 2 3.37 -0.93 61.24
N VAL A 3 3.21 -0.22 60.12
CA VAL A 3 4.08 0.83 59.50
C VAL A 3 5.41 0.24 59.00
N GLN A 4 5.63 0.47 57.70
CA GLN A 4 6.64 -0.03 56.77
C GLN A 4 8.09 0.30 57.16
N HIS A 5 9.03 -0.52 56.67
CA HIS A 5 10.30 -0.01 56.15
C HIS A 5 10.66 -0.67 54.82
N HIS A 6 11.02 0.22 53.90
CA HIS A 6 11.38 0.07 52.52
C HIS A 6 12.77 -0.60 52.38
N GLY A 7 12.93 -1.48 51.39
CA GLY A 7 14.18 -2.21 51.15
C GLY A 7 14.10 -3.04 49.86
N ASP A 8 14.01 -2.32 48.75
CA ASP A 8 14.51 -2.63 47.41
C ASP A 8 15.00 -4.08 47.13
N GLN A 9 14.21 -4.81 46.32
CA GLN A 9 14.70 -5.78 45.35
C GLN A 9 13.81 -5.67 44.12
N ASP A 10 14.22 -4.80 43.20
CA ASP A 10 13.87 -4.84 41.77
C ASP A 10 14.22 -6.22 41.19
N GLY A 11 13.35 -7.19 41.46
CA GLY A 11 13.26 -8.48 40.79
C GLY A 11 12.00 -8.50 39.95
N GLY A 12 11.78 -7.46 39.15
CA GLY A 12 10.73 -7.45 38.13
C GLY A 12 11.02 -8.60 37.18
N ALA A 13 10.27 -9.68 37.34
CA ALA A 13 10.18 -10.75 36.37
C ALA A 13 10.00 -10.08 35.01
N ARG A 14 11.00 -10.23 34.13
CA ARG A 14 10.76 -10.04 32.70
C ARG A 14 9.79 -11.15 32.36
N ASP A 15 8.50 -10.82 32.39
CA ASP A 15 7.51 -11.61 31.71
C ASP A 15 8.08 -11.83 30.32
N CYS A 16 8.42 -13.07 30.03
CA CYS A 16 8.58 -13.54 28.67
C CYS A 16 7.18 -13.48 28.09
N GLU A 17 6.70 -12.27 27.81
CA GLU A 17 5.61 -12.05 26.86
C GLU A 17 6.14 -12.70 25.59
N SER A 18 5.69 -13.93 25.34
CA SER A 18 5.66 -14.45 23.99
C SER A 18 4.94 -13.36 23.21
N GLU A 19 5.67 -12.55 22.42
CA GLU A 19 5.12 -11.49 21.57
C GLU A 19 3.96 -12.10 20.77
N SER A 20 2.75 -11.98 21.31
CA SER A 20 1.59 -12.63 20.74
C SER A 20 1.21 -11.77 19.56
N ARG A 21 1.27 -12.34 18.35
CA ARG A 21 1.00 -11.60 17.11
C ARG A 21 -0.32 -10.83 17.24
N GLU A 22 -0.23 -9.53 17.00
CA GLU A 22 -1.38 -8.62 16.95
C GLU A 22 -2.46 -9.14 15.98
N ILE A 23 -3.71 -9.13 16.44
CA ILE A 23 -4.89 -9.58 15.69
C ILE A 23 -5.75 -8.37 15.37
N TRP A 24 -6.32 -8.35 14.17
CA TRP A 24 -7.29 -7.33 13.77
C TRP A 24 -8.49 -7.29 14.71
N ALA A 25 -8.81 -6.10 15.24
CA ALA A 25 -9.96 -5.91 16.12
C ALA A 25 -11.30 -6.21 15.44
N LYS A 26 -11.44 -5.89 14.15
CA LYS A 26 -12.64 -6.19 13.35
C LYS A 26 -12.28 -6.71 11.96
N LYS A 27 -13.13 -7.60 11.44
CA LYS A 27 -13.01 -8.12 10.06
C LYS A 27 -13.15 -7.03 8.99
N ILE A 28 -13.92 -5.98 9.28
CA ILE A 28 -14.11 -4.86 8.36
C ILE A 28 -12.81 -4.06 8.17
N ASP A 29 -12.01 -3.91 9.23
CA ASP A 29 -10.74 -3.17 9.17
C ASP A 29 -9.74 -3.90 8.26
N PHE A 30 -9.72 -5.23 8.35
CA PHE A 30 -8.97 -6.08 7.43
C PHE A 30 -9.46 -5.93 5.98
N LEU A 31 -10.77 -6.04 5.76
CA LEU A 31 -11.35 -5.91 4.42
C LEU A 31 -11.07 -4.54 3.78
N LEU A 32 -11.22 -3.47 4.54
CA LEU A 32 -10.94 -2.10 4.10
C LEU A 32 -9.47 -1.91 3.78
N SER A 33 -8.57 -2.48 4.58
CA SER A 33 -7.12 -2.43 4.32
C SER A 33 -6.78 -3.14 3.00
N VAL A 34 -7.39 -4.30 2.75
CA VAL A 34 -7.18 -5.07 1.52
C VAL A 34 -7.75 -4.34 0.29
N ILE A 35 -8.93 -3.76 0.40
CA ILE A 35 -9.53 -2.96 -0.69
C ILE A 35 -8.70 -1.71 -0.96
N GLY A 36 -8.23 -1.02 0.09
CA GLY A 36 -7.37 0.16 -0.04
C GLY A 36 -6.02 -0.15 -0.67
N PHE A 37 -5.49 -1.37 -0.46
CA PHE A 37 -4.30 -1.84 -1.17
C PHE A 37 -4.58 -2.19 -2.63
N ALA A 38 -5.76 -2.74 -2.95
CA ALA A 38 -6.11 -3.14 -4.31
C ALA A 38 -6.52 -1.96 -5.22
N VAL A 39 -7.11 -0.91 -4.64
CA VAL A 39 -7.53 0.30 -5.35
C VAL A 39 -6.42 1.34 -5.26
N ASP A 40 -5.67 1.52 -6.33
CA ASP A 40 -4.60 2.51 -6.42
C ASP A 40 -4.93 3.67 -7.36
N LEU A 41 -4.14 4.73 -7.26
CA LEU A 41 -4.25 5.91 -8.12
C LEU A 41 -3.90 5.57 -9.59
N ALA A 42 -3.03 4.58 -9.81
CA ALA A 42 -2.69 4.10 -11.14
C ALA A 42 -3.90 3.50 -11.87
N ASN A 43 -4.80 2.80 -11.16
CA ASN A 43 -6.04 2.29 -11.73
C ASN A 43 -6.94 3.41 -12.26
N VAL A 44 -6.93 4.59 -11.65
CA VAL A 44 -7.81 5.71 -12.06
C VAL A 44 -7.46 6.24 -13.44
N TRP A 45 -6.18 6.36 -13.81
CA TRP A 45 -5.77 6.89 -15.12
C TRP A 45 -5.32 5.81 -16.11
N ARG A 46 -4.68 4.73 -15.63
CA ARG A 46 -4.04 3.75 -16.51
C ARG A 46 -5.08 2.83 -17.13
N PHE A 47 -6.09 2.44 -16.37
CA PHE A 47 -7.16 1.60 -16.88
C PHE A 47 -7.96 2.30 -17.99
N PRO A 48 -8.46 3.55 -17.83
CA PRO A 48 -9.12 4.26 -18.93
C PRO A 48 -8.22 4.45 -20.15
N TYR A 49 -6.95 4.79 -19.94
CA TYR A 49 -5.98 4.96 -21.03
C TYR A 49 -5.78 3.66 -21.83
N LEU A 50 -5.65 2.52 -21.14
CA LEU A 50 -5.42 1.23 -21.78
C LEU A 50 -6.68 0.72 -22.50
N CYS A 51 -7.86 0.90 -21.89
CA CYS A 51 -9.14 0.62 -22.54
C CYS A 51 -9.28 1.45 -23.82
N TYR A 52 -9.04 2.75 -23.76
CA TYR A 52 -9.18 3.63 -24.93
C TYR A 52 -8.25 3.21 -26.08
N ARG A 53 -6.99 2.88 -25.79
CA ARG A 53 -6.01 2.45 -26.80
C ARG A 53 -6.32 1.07 -27.41
N ASN A 54 -6.94 0.17 -26.64
CA ASN A 54 -7.12 -1.23 -27.02
C ASN A 54 -8.56 -1.57 -27.45
N GLY A 55 -9.24 -0.66 -28.15
CA GLY A 55 -10.59 -0.90 -28.67
C GLY A 55 -11.73 -0.58 -27.70
N GLY A 56 -11.48 0.29 -26.72
CA GLY A 56 -12.47 0.81 -25.78
C GLY A 56 -13.10 -0.29 -24.93
N GLY A 57 -14.43 -0.39 -25.00
CA GLY A 57 -15.20 -1.39 -24.23
C GLY A 57 -14.91 -2.84 -24.60
N ALA A 58 -14.39 -3.13 -25.80
CA ALA A 58 -14.05 -4.51 -26.19
C ALA A 58 -12.90 -5.10 -25.36
N PHE A 59 -12.01 -4.25 -24.82
CA PHE A 59 -10.90 -4.65 -23.95
C PHE A 59 -11.38 -5.23 -22.61
N LEU A 60 -12.63 -4.93 -22.18
CA LEU A 60 -13.18 -5.45 -20.93
C LEU A 60 -13.37 -6.96 -20.94
N ILE A 61 -13.68 -7.56 -22.10
CA ILE A 61 -13.92 -9.01 -22.22
C ILE A 61 -12.67 -9.82 -21.84
N PRO A 62 -11.49 -9.63 -22.50
CA PRO A 62 -10.28 -10.33 -22.10
C PRO A 62 -9.80 -9.91 -20.71
N TYR A 63 -9.95 -8.63 -20.33
CA TYR A 63 -9.55 -8.15 -19.01
C TYR A 63 -10.26 -8.89 -17.88
N LEU A 64 -11.59 -8.99 -17.93
CA LEU A 64 -12.37 -9.74 -16.95
C LEU A 64 -12.03 -11.22 -16.99
N PHE A 65 -11.93 -11.83 -18.17
CA PHE A 65 -11.58 -13.25 -18.30
C PHE A 65 -10.26 -13.60 -17.58
N PHE A 66 -9.19 -12.83 -17.82
CA PHE A 66 -7.91 -13.03 -17.12
C PHE A 66 -7.98 -12.67 -15.63
N MET A 67 -8.80 -11.69 -15.24
CA MET A 67 -9.04 -11.38 -13.83
C MET A 67 -9.68 -12.56 -13.09
N PHE A 68 -10.69 -13.21 -13.66
CA PHE A 68 -11.36 -14.36 -13.02
C PHE A 68 -10.47 -15.61 -13.00
N ILE A 69 -9.69 -15.86 -14.06
CA ILE A 69 -8.90 -17.11 -14.19
C ILE A 69 -7.53 -17.02 -13.50
N ALA A 70 -6.88 -15.87 -13.55
CA ALA A 70 -5.54 -15.70 -12.98
C ALA A 70 -5.56 -14.76 -11.78
N GLY A 71 -6.20 -13.58 -11.91
CA GLY A 71 -6.18 -12.56 -10.87
C GLY A 71 -6.76 -13.03 -9.54
N MET A 72 -7.99 -13.53 -9.54
CA MET A 72 -8.67 -13.98 -8.33
C MET A 72 -8.03 -15.21 -7.68
N PRO A 73 -7.65 -16.27 -8.43
CA PRO A 73 -6.96 -17.41 -7.84
C PRO A 73 -5.61 -17.04 -7.22
N LEU A 74 -4.82 -16.18 -7.87
CA LEU A 74 -3.55 -15.71 -7.32
C LEU A 74 -3.75 -14.88 -6.06
N PHE A 75 -4.73 -13.96 -6.08
CA PHE A 75 -5.06 -13.14 -4.92
C PHE A 75 -5.55 -13.98 -3.73
N TYR A 76 -6.42 -14.96 -3.98
CA TYR A 76 -6.89 -15.88 -2.96
C TYR A 76 -5.75 -16.73 -2.39
N MET A 77 -4.86 -17.25 -3.24
CA MET A 77 -3.70 -18.02 -2.83
C MET A 77 -2.79 -17.19 -1.90
N GLU A 78 -2.48 -15.95 -2.28
CA GLU A 78 -1.65 -15.05 -1.48
C GLU A 78 -2.27 -14.78 -0.09
N LEU A 79 -3.57 -14.48 -0.05
CA LEU A 79 -4.29 -14.27 1.21
C LEU A 79 -4.32 -15.54 2.06
N ALA A 80 -4.59 -16.70 1.46
CA ALA A 80 -4.61 -17.97 2.17
C ALA A 80 -3.23 -18.32 2.75
N LEU A 81 -2.16 -18.13 1.99
CA LEU A 81 -0.78 -18.35 2.43
C LEU A 81 -0.38 -17.41 3.57
N GLY A 82 -0.74 -16.13 3.48
CA GLY A 82 -0.48 -15.15 4.53
C GLY A 82 -1.22 -15.47 5.83
N GLN A 83 -2.50 -15.86 5.75
CA GLN A 83 -3.31 -16.22 6.92
C GLN A 83 -2.90 -17.56 7.54
N PHE A 84 -2.52 -18.55 6.72
CA PHE A 84 -2.12 -19.89 7.19
C PHE A 84 -0.75 -19.87 7.87
N ASN A 85 0.25 -19.28 7.22
CA ASN A 85 1.62 -19.30 7.75
C ASN A 85 1.84 -18.28 8.86
N ARG A 86 1.01 -17.23 8.95
CA ARG A 86 1.14 -16.17 9.97
C ARG A 86 2.55 -15.57 10.03
N GLU A 87 3.27 -15.58 8.93
CA GLU A 87 4.61 -15.03 8.75
C GLU A 87 4.61 -13.93 7.69
N GLY A 88 5.61 -13.04 7.71
CA GLY A 88 5.76 -11.98 6.70
C GLY A 88 6.21 -12.52 5.33
N ALA A 89 6.27 -11.65 4.32
CA ALA A 89 6.57 -12.01 2.93
C ALA A 89 7.88 -12.81 2.72
N ALA A 90 8.91 -12.60 3.56
CA ALA A 90 10.14 -13.40 3.52
C ALA A 90 10.08 -14.70 4.35
N GLY A 91 9.18 -14.78 5.33
CA GLY A 91 9.02 -15.93 6.22
C GLY A 91 8.15 -17.04 5.63
N VAL A 92 7.12 -16.69 4.85
CA VAL A 92 6.21 -17.64 4.18
C VAL A 92 6.98 -18.66 3.31
N TRP A 93 8.09 -18.26 2.71
CA TRP A 93 8.91 -19.12 1.83
C TRP A 93 9.80 -20.12 2.58
N LYS A 94 9.70 -20.25 3.91
CA LYS A 94 10.38 -21.32 4.67
C LYS A 94 9.91 -22.73 4.26
N ILE A 95 8.70 -22.86 3.70
CA ILE A 95 8.17 -24.12 3.16
C ILE A 95 9.02 -24.66 1.99
N CYS A 96 9.55 -23.76 1.14
CA CYS A 96 10.36 -24.11 -0.01
C CYS A 96 11.60 -23.18 -0.09
N PRO A 97 12.77 -23.60 0.42
CA PRO A 97 13.95 -22.73 0.52
C PRO A 97 14.46 -22.21 -0.84
N ILE A 98 14.12 -22.88 -1.95
CA ILE A 98 14.44 -22.42 -3.31
C ILE A 98 13.71 -21.12 -3.67
N PHE A 99 12.53 -20.87 -3.10
CA PHE A 99 11.74 -19.66 -3.34
C PHE A 99 12.00 -18.56 -2.31
N LYS A 100 12.94 -18.75 -1.39
CA LYS A 100 13.30 -17.73 -0.39
C LYS A 100 13.71 -16.40 -1.04
N GLY A 101 14.32 -16.45 -2.23
CA GLY A 101 14.64 -15.26 -3.03
C GLY A 101 13.42 -14.43 -3.41
N VAL A 102 12.28 -15.06 -3.69
CA VAL A 102 11.03 -14.38 -4.10
C VAL A 102 10.57 -13.42 -3.00
N GLY A 103 10.60 -13.85 -1.74
CA GLY A 103 10.23 -13.00 -0.60
C GLY A 103 11.10 -11.74 -0.48
N PHE A 104 12.41 -11.86 -0.68
CA PHE A 104 13.31 -10.70 -0.67
C PHE A 104 13.10 -9.79 -1.87
N THR A 105 12.85 -10.36 -3.06
CA THR A 105 12.52 -9.58 -4.26
C THR A 105 11.24 -8.76 -4.05
N VAL A 106 10.20 -9.34 -3.46
CA VAL A 106 8.96 -8.61 -3.14
C VAL A 106 9.22 -7.46 -2.18
N ILE A 107 10.05 -7.65 -1.15
CA ILE A 107 10.42 -6.57 -0.21
C ILE A 107 11.15 -5.43 -0.93
N LEU A 108 12.12 -5.76 -1.79
CA LEU A 108 12.87 -4.75 -2.57
C LEU A 108 11.96 -4.00 -3.55
N ILE A 109 11.07 -4.70 -4.25
CA ILE A 109 10.10 -4.08 -5.17
C ILE A 109 9.18 -3.14 -4.37
N SER A 110 8.63 -3.58 -3.23
CA SER A 110 7.77 -2.75 -2.38
C SER A 110 8.47 -1.49 -1.89
N LEU A 111 9.76 -1.57 -1.55
CA LEU A 111 10.56 -0.42 -1.17
C LEU A 111 10.77 0.56 -2.32
N TYR A 112 11.14 0.06 -3.52
CA TYR A 112 11.27 0.90 -4.72
C TYR A 112 9.95 1.57 -5.10
N VAL A 113 8.86 0.82 -5.06
CA VAL A 113 7.51 1.29 -5.35
C VAL A 113 7.07 2.35 -4.35
N GLY A 114 7.32 2.12 -3.06
CA GLY A 114 7.05 3.08 -2.00
C GLY A 114 7.74 4.41 -2.22
N PHE A 115 9.02 4.42 -2.64
CA PHE A 115 9.74 5.68 -2.85
C PHE A 115 9.09 6.57 -3.91
N TYR A 116 8.78 6.05 -5.10
CA TYR A 116 8.19 6.88 -6.15
C TYR A 116 6.74 7.26 -5.85
N TYR A 117 5.95 6.37 -5.25
CA TYR A 117 4.55 6.69 -4.92
C TYR A 117 4.45 7.81 -3.88
N ASN A 118 5.36 7.85 -2.90
CA ASN A 118 5.40 8.95 -1.93
C ASN A 118 5.66 10.31 -2.61
N VAL A 119 6.50 10.35 -3.65
CA VAL A 119 6.71 11.58 -4.44
C VAL A 119 5.43 12.02 -5.14
N ILE A 120 4.67 11.09 -5.73
CA ILE A 120 3.38 11.39 -6.38
C ILE A 120 2.38 11.93 -5.36
N ILE A 121 2.31 11.34 -4.16
CA ILE A 121 1.44 11.83 -3.08
C ILE A 121 1.85 13.24 -2.66
N ALA A 122 3.15 13.53 -2.54
CA ALA A 122 3.64 14.86 -2.22
C ALA A 122 3.22 15.89 -3.28
N TRP A 123 3.28 15.55 -4.57
CA TRP A 123 2.77 16.41 -5.64
C TRP A 123 1.25 16.60 -5.55
N ALA A 124 0.48 15.53 -5.31
CA ALA A 124 -0.96 15.63 -5.14
C ALA A 124 -1.34 16.55 -3.97
N LEU A 125 -0.64 16.45 -2.83
CA LEU A 125 -0.82 17.34 -1.69
C LEU A 125 -0.44 18.78 -2.03
N TYR A 126 0.66 19.00 -2.76
CA TYR A 126 1.05 20.33 -3.23
C TYR A 126 -0.06 20.99 -4.07
N TYR A 127 -0.61 20.26 -5.06
CA TYR A 127 -1.73 20.75 -5.86
C TYR A 127 -3.02 20.93 -5.05
N LEU A 128 -3.27 20.07 -4.06
CA LEU A 128 -4.41 20.20 -3.14
C LEU A 128 -4.34 21.51 -2.35
N PHE A 129 -3.21 21.81 -1.71
CA PHE A 129 -3.04 23.06 -0.96
C PHE A 129 -3.01 24.28 -1.87
N SER A 130 -2.43 24.16 -3.06
CA SER A 130 -2.44 25.21 -4.08
C SER A 130 -3.87 25.53 -4.59
N SER A 131 -4.79 24.57 -4.50
CA SER A 131 -6.21 24.73 -4.90
C SER A 131 -7.06 25.52 -3.90
N PHE A 132 -6.56 25.83 -2.70
CA PHE A 132 -7.29 26.66 -1.72
C PHE A 132 -7.20 28.17 -2.00
N THR A 133 -6.72 28.54 -3.18
CA THR A 133 -6.67 29.92 -3.67
C THR A 133 -7.93 30.24 -4.49
N MET A 134 -8.36 31.51 -4.48
CA MET A 134 -9.59 31.94 -5.20
C MET A 134 -9.47 31.81 -6.71
N GLU A 135 -8.28 32.09 -7.25
CA GLU A 135 -7.93 31.86 -8.65
C GLU A 135 -6.83 30.80 -8.69
N LEU A 136 -7.06 29.72 -9.46
CA LEU A 136 -6.13 28.60 -9.52
C LEU A 136 -4.88 29.03 -10.31
N PRO A 137 -3.67 28.74 -9.80
CA PRO A 137 -2.43 29.26 -10.37
C PRO A 137 -2.12 28.74 -11.79
N TRP A 138 -2.72 27.63 -12.21
CA TRP A 138 -2.54 27.09 -13.57
C TRP A 138 -3.56 27.62 -14.60
N ILE A 139 -4.44 28.56 -14.24
CA ILE A 139 -5.39 29.17 -15.20
C ILE A 139 -4.73 30.26 -16.04
N HIS A 140 -3.83 31.05 -15.45
CA HIS A 140 -3.22 32.20 -16.09
C HIS A 140 -1.75 31.94 -16.41
N CYS A 141 -1.24 32.51 -17.50
CA CYS A 141 0.17 32.36 -17.83
C CYS A 141 1.10 33.41 -17.19
N ASN A 142 0.56 34.30 -16.34
CA ASN A 142 1.32 35.39 -15.70
C ASN A 142 2.00 34.93 -14.39
N ASN A 143 2.67 33.78 -14.44
CA ASN A 143 3.38 33.23 -13.29
C ASN A 143 4.89 33.39 -13.43
N SER A 144 5.61 33.44 -12.31
CA SER A 144 7.08 33.58 -12.29
C SER A 144 7.83 32.38 -12.89
N TRP A 145 7.18 31.21 -12.96
CA TRP A 145 7.73 29.99 -13.55
C TRP A 145 7.39 29.81 -15.04
N ASN A 146 6.61 30.71 -15.64
CA ASN A 146 6.24 30.59 -17.05
C ASN A 146 7.32 31.17 -17.97
N SER A 147 7.58 30.44 -19.07
CA SER A 147 8.49 30.91 -20.13
C SER A 147 7.83 31.99 -21.01
N PRO A 148 8.60 32.94 -21.56
CA PRO A 148 8.07 34.07 -22.32
C PRO A 148 7.38 33.71 -23.66
N ASN A 149 7.49 32.46 -24.14
CA ASN A 149 6.86 31.99 -25.38
C ASN A 149 5.53 31.22 -25.15
N LEU A 150 4.91 31.33 -23.98
CA LEU A 150 3.64 30.65 -23.71
C LEU A 150 2.46 31.42 -24.31
N SER A 151 1.76 30.76 -25.24
CA SER A 151 0.39 31.14 -25.61
C SER A 151 -0.54 30.53 -24.56
N CYS A 152 -1.22 31.38 -23.79
CA CYS A 152 -2.55 30.99 -23.31
C CYS A 152 -3.51 31.16 -24.51
#